data_AF-A0A1L0D7P6-F1
#
_entry.id   AF-A0A1L0D7P6-F1
#
_cell.length_a   1.000
_cell.length_b   1.000
_cell.length_c   1.000
_cell.angle_alpha   90.00
_cell.angle_beta   90.00
_cell.angle_gamma   90.00
#
_symmetry.space_group_name_H-M   'P 1'
#
loop_
_entity.id
_entity.type
_entity.pdbx_description
1 polymer ?
#
loop_
_entity_poly.entity_id
_entity_poly.type
_entity_poly.pdbx_seq_one_letter_code
_entity_poly.pdbx_strand_id
1 'polypeptide(L)'
;MTTYQIQNREDYHKYNKICGEIRKIAHKLSLLQPTDPYRIKHEQLLLEKLYNMGILATKSKISDLENKVSVSAFCRRRIGVVMCRLKMAQKVKDANTFVEQGHVRVGPNVITDPAYLITRNLEDYLTWVDSSKIKHNVLKYKNKIDDYDLA
;
A
#
# COMPACT_ATOMS: atom_id res chain seq x y z
N MET A 1 -1.24 -8.03 -14.59
CA MET A 1 -1.63 -8.82 -13.39
C MET A 1 -0.46 -9.61 -12.83
N THR A 2 0.31 -10.30 -13.67
CA THR A 2 1.49 -11.11 -13.31
C THR A 2 2.58 -10.37 -12.54
N THR A 3 2.88 -9.11 -12.89
CA THR A 3 3.93 -8.31 -12.25
C THR A 3 3.72 -8.10 -10.74
N TYR A 4 2.47 -7.92 -10.30
CA TYR A 4 2.13 -7.67 -8.90
C TYR A 4 1.44 -8.84 -8.21
N GLN A 5 1.43 -10.02 -8.85
CA GLN A 5 0.80 -11.25 -8.33
C GLN A 5 -0.65 -11.01 -7.85
N ILE A 6 -1.44 -10.30 -8.65
CA ILE A 6 -2.86 -10.09 -8.36
C ILE A 6 -3.60 -11.41 -8.60
N GLN A 7 -4.23 -11.95 -7.56
CA GLN A 7 -4.96 -13.24 -7.62
C GLN A 7 -6.29 -13.11 -8.36
N ASN A 8 -7.11 -12.14 -7.95
CA ASN A 8 -8.44 -11.94 -8.51
C ASN A 8 -8.40 -11.01 -9.72
N ARG A 9 -8.95 -11.47 -10.85
CA ARG A 9 -9.05 -10.66 -12.08
C ARG A 9 -9.87 -9.38 -11.84
N GLU A 10 -10.89 -9.47 -11.00
CA GLU A 10 -11.77 -8.35 -10.67
C GLU A 10 -11.07 -7.20 -9.95
N ASP A 11 -10.05 -7.47 -9.14
CA ASP A 11 -9.34 -6.44 -8.37
C ASP A 11 -8.77 -5.37 -9.29
N TYR A 12 -8.25 -5.78 -10.44
CA TYR A 12 -7.74 -4.86 -11.44
C TYR A 12 -8.84 -3.93 -11.98
N HIS A 13 -10.02 -4.48 -12.28
CA HIS A 13 -11.15 -3.69 -12.76
C HIS A 13 -11.67 -2.74 -11.67
N LYS A 14 -11.73 -3.19 -10.41
CA LYS A 14 -12.09 -2.37 -9.26
C LYS A 14 -11.12 -1.19 -9.08
N TYR A 15 -9.81 -1.45 -9.13
CA TYR A 15 -8.81 -0.37 -9.08
C TYR A 15 -8.88 0.57 -10.28
N ASN A 16 -9.15 0.04 -11.48
CA ASN A 16 -9.28 0.87 -12.68
C ASN A 16 -10.48 1.81 -12.58
N LYS A 17 -11.61 1.33 -12.05
CA LYS A 17 -12.80 2.15 -11.78
C LYS A 17 -12.47 3.29 -10.81
N ILE A 18 -11.80 2.98 -9.70
CA ILE A 18 -11.38 4.00 -8.71
C ILE A 18 -10.43 5.03 -9.34
N CYS A 19 -9.46 4.59 -10.15
CA CYS A 19 -8.58 5.51 -10.88
C CYS A 19 -9.37 6.44 -11.82
N GLY A 20 -10.37 5.90 -12.52
CA GLY A 20 -11.26 6.67 -13.39
C GLY A 20 -12.09 7.69 -12.62
N GLU A 21 -12.63 7.33 -11.46
CA GLU A 21 -13.37 8.25 -10.59
C GLU A 21 -12.49 9.39 -10.06
N ILE A 22 -11.26 9.08 -9.62
CA ILE A 22 -10.29 10.10 -9.18
C ILE A 22 -9.97 11.06 -10.32
N ARG A 23 -9.66 10.55 -11.52
CA ARG A 23 -9.38 11.38 -12.70
C ARG A 23 -10.59 12.22 -13.11
N LYS A 24 -11.81 11.67 -13.00
CA LYS A 24 -13.05 12.42 -13.28
C LYS A 24 -13.24 13.58 -12.30
N ILE A 25 -12.92 13.38 -11.02
CA ILE A 25 -12.95 14.45 -10.02
C ILE A 25 -11.87 15.50 -10.34
N ALA A 26 -10.64 15.07 -10.62
CA ALA A 26 -9.54 15.97 -10.99
C ALA A 26 -9.88 16.82 -12.23
N HIS A 27 -10.46 16.20 -13.26
CA HIS A 27 -10.93 16.91 -14.46
C HIS A 27 -12.07 17.89 -14.15
N LYS A 28 -13.03 17.53 -13.30
CA LYS A 28 -14.09 18.47 -12.90
C LYS A 28 -13.53 19.67 -12.12
N LEU A 29 -12.52 19.46 -11.29
CA LEU A 29 -11.84 20.55 -10.58
C LEU A 29 -11.04 21.44 -11.53
N SER A 30 -10.42 20.86 -12.58
CA SER A 30 -9.64 21.63 -13.54
C SER A 30 -10.49 22.58 -14.40
N LEU A 31 -11.77 22.25 -14.60
CA LEU A 31 -12.76 23.10 -15.29
C LEU A 31 -13.22 24.32 -14.47
N LEU A 32 -12.98 24.35 -13.15
CA LEU A 32 -13.32 25.51 -12.32
C LEU A 32 -12.31 26.65 -12.52
N GLN A 33 -12.68 27.88 -12.14
CA GLN A 33 -11.77 29.01 -12.22
C GLN A 33 -10.53 28.79 -11.32
N PRO A 34 -9.30 29.10 -11.78
CA PRO A 34 -8.07 28.87 -11.00
C PRO A 34 -8.03 29.61 -9.65
N THR A 35 -8.76 30.72 -9.52
CA THR A 35 -8.80 31.56 -8.33
C THR A 35 -9.90 31.16 -7.34
N ASP A 36 -10.75 30.20 -7.70
CA ASP A 36 -11.85 29.75 -6.85
C ASP A 36 -11.30 29.05 -5.58
N PRO A 37 -11.62 29.53 -4.36
CA PRO A 37 -11.18 28.89 -3.13
C PRO A 37 -11.66 27.44 -3.01
N TYR A 38 -12.80 27.08 -3.61
CA TYR A 38 -13.30 25.72 -3.62
C TYR A 38 -12.34 24.79 -4.39
N ARG A 39 -11.91 25.21 -5.57
CA ARG A 39 -10.95 24.47 -6.40
C ARG A 39 -9.65 24.23 -5.64
N ILE A 40 -9.04 25.29 -5.12
CA ILE A 40 -7.74 25.22 -4.43
C ILE A 40 -7.82 24.27 -3.23
N LYS A 41 -8.86 24.42 -2.40
CA LYS A 41 -9.05 23.58 -1.20
C LYS A 41 -9.22 22.11 -1.57
N HIS A 42 -10.05 21.79 -2.55
CA HIS A 42 -10.34 20.41 -2.92
C HIS A 42 -9.20 19.75 -3.70
N GLU A 43 -8.48 20.49 -4.53
CA GLU A 43 -7.25 20.01 -5.18
C GLU A 43 -6.20 19.64 -4.13
N GLN A 44 -5.96 20.52 -3.14
CA GLN A 44 -5.02 20.26 -2.06
C GLN A 44 -5.43 19.04 -1.23
N LEU A 45 -6.70 18.93 -0.84
CA LEU A 45 -7.22 17.81 -0.05
C LEU A 45 -7.09 16.47 -0.80
N LEU A 46 -7.47 16.45 -2.09
CA LEU A 46 -7.36 15.24 -2.90
C LEU A 46 -5.91 14.78 -3.02
N LEU A 47 -5.03 15.73 -3.25
CA LEU A 47 -3.62 15.48 -3.47
C LEU A 47 -2.90 15.03 -2.18
N GLU A 48 -3.25 15.63 -1.04
CA GLU A 48 -2.79 15.19 0.28
C GLU A 48 -3.28 13.77 0.62
N LYS A 49 -4.56 13.47 0.35
CA LYS A 49 -5.13 12.13 0.58
C LYS A 49 -4.39 11.06 -0.22
N LEU A 50 -4.16 11.31 -1.52
CA LEU A 50 -3.46 10.36 -2.39
C LEU A 50 -1.98 10.21 -2.05
N TYR A 51 -1.35 11.29 -1.55
CA TYR A 51 0.01 11.24 -1.02
C TYR A 51 0.07 10.37 0.25
N ASN A 52 -0.82 10.61 1.22
CA ASN A 52 -0.87 9.85 2.48
C ASN A 52 -1.17 8.36 2.26
N MET A 53 -2.01 8.04 1.27
CA MET A 53 -2.24 6.65 0.83
C MET A 53 -1.02 6.03 0.13
N GLY A 54 -0.07 6.83 -0.33
CA GLY A 54 1.14 6.37 -1.02
C GLY A 54 0.97 6.11 -2.52
N ILE A 55 -0.15 6.51 -3.11
CA ILE A 55 -0.43 6.38 -4.55
C ILE A 55 0.43 7.38 -5.32
N LEU A 56 0.51 8.62 -4.81
CA LEU A 56 1.39 9.66 -5.35
C LEU A 56 2.71 9.71 -4.56
N ALA A 57 3.80 9.92 -5.29
CA ALA A 57 5.13 10.08 -4.72
C ALA A 57 5.35 11.48 -4.12
N THR A 58 4.74 12.50 -4.72
CA THR A 58 4.96 13.92 -4.45
C THR A 58 3.65 14.68 -4.33
N LYS A 59 3.65 15.74 -3.52
CA LYS A 59 2.48 16.61 -3.29
C LYS A 59 2.55 17.97 -4.00
N SER A 60 3.38 18.11 -5.03
CA SER A 60 3.70 19.42 -5.61
C SER A 60 2.94 19.76 -6.89
N LYS A 61 2.51 18.77 -7.68
CA LYS A 61 1.97 19.01 -9.02
C LYS A 61 0.55 18.46 -9.15
N ILE A 62 -0.40 19.34 -9.47
CA ILE A 62 -1.81 18.98 -9.73
C ILE A 62 -1.92 18.06 -10.96
N SER A 63 -1.03 18.25 -11.94
CA SER A 63 -0.91 17.39 -13.14
C SER A 63 -0.62 15.92 -12.81
N ASP A 64 -0.10 15.62 -11.60
CA ASP A 64 0.14 14.24 -11.17
C ASP A 64 -1.17 13.48 -10.91
N LEU A 65 -2.28 14.19 -10.63
CA LEU A 65 -3.60 13.59 -10.42
C LEU A 65 -4.12 12.88 -11.69
N GLU A 66 -3.83 13.44 -12.86
CA GLU A 66 -4.26 12.87 -14.14
C GLU A 66 -3.28 11.79 -14.62
N ASN A 67 -1.99 12.10 -14.59
CA ASN A 67 -0.96 11.29 -15.24
C ASN A 67 -0.43 10.14 -14.37
N LYS A 68 -0.30 10.35 -13.05
CA LYS A 68 0.38 9.39 -12.16
C LYS A 68 -0.56 8.47 -11.39
N VAL A 69 -1.84 8.86 -11.25
CA VAL A 69 -2.87 7.98 -10.66
C VAL A 69 -3.14 6.85 -11.66
N SER A 70 -2.63 5.67 -11.35
CA SER A 70 -2.71 4.47 -12.19
C SER A 70 -3.01 3.24 -11.35
N VAL A 71 -3.56 2.20 -11.98
CA VAL A 71 -3.81 0.91 -11.30
C VAL A 71 -2.53 0.32 -10.73
N SER A 72 -1.42 0.47 -11.46
CA SER A 72 -0.08 0.06 -10.98
C SER A 72 0.33 0.77 -9.69
N ALA A 73 -0.05 2.03 -9.49
CA ALA A 73 0.24 2.74 -8.24
C ALA A 73 -0.51 2.11 -7.05
N PHE A 74 -1.76 1.71 -7.22
CA PHE A 74 -2.51 0.96 -6.20
C PHE A 74 -1.90 -0.42 -5.95
N CYS A 75 -1.57 -1.16 -7.00
CA CYS A 75 -0.97 -2.49 -6.86
C CYS A 75 0.38 -2.46 -6.11
N ARG A 76 1.17 -1.39 -6.27
CA ARG A 76 2.42 -1.18 -5.52
C ARG A 76 2.20 -0.91 -4.02
N ARG A 77 0.99 -0.58 -3.59
CA ARG A 77 0.62 -0.39 -2.18
C ARG A 77 -0.01 -1.63 -1.54
N ARG A 78 -0.18 -2.74 -2.29
CA ARG A 78 -0.60 -4.02 -1.71
C ARG A 78 0.48 -4.55 -0.78
N ILE A 79 0.06 -5.17 0.32
CA ILE A 79 0.92 -5.66 1.40
C ILE A 79 2.11 -6.50 0.89
N GLY A 80 1.89 -7.46 -0.01
CA GLY A 80 2.96 -8.31 -0.53
C GLY A 80 4.05 -7.54 -1.29
N VAL A 81 3.67 -6.49 -2.04
CA VAL A 81 4.64 -5.65 -2.77
C VAL A 81 5.42 -4.76 -1.81
N VAL A 82 4.75 -4.21 -0.79
CA VAL A 82 5.38 -3.40 0.25
C VAL A 82 6.37 -4.23 1.07
N MET A 83 6.01 -5.47 1.44
CA MET A 83 6.91 -6.41 2.12
C MET A 83 8.20 -6.68 1.33
N CYS A 84 8.09 -6.88 0.01
CA CYS A 84 9.29 -7.05 -0.83
C CYS A 84 10.15 -5.79 -0.91
N ARG A 85 9.52 -4.61 -0.92
CA ARG A 85 10.25 -3.34 -0.88
C ARG A 85 11.00 -3.15 0.44
N LEU A 86 10.38 -3.52 1.57
CA LEU A 86 10.98 -3.50 2.91
C LEU A 86 11.93 -4.68 3.19
N LYS A 87 12.23 -5.52 2.18
CA LYS A 87 13.12 -6.68 2.29
C LYS A 87 12.67 -7.72 3.33
N MET A 88 11.37 -7.78 3.64
CA MET A 88 10.80 -8.84 4.47
C MET A 88 10.67 -10.16 3.70
N ALA A 89 10.46 -10.08 2.37
CA ALA A 89 10.35 -11.23 1.49
C ALA A 89 11.14 -10.99 0.20
N GLN A 90 11.69 -12.06 -0.39
CA GLN A 90 12.49 -11.95 -1.63
C GLN A 90 11.61 -11.76 -2.86
N LYS A 91 10.49 -12.50 -2.94
CA LYS A 91 9.54 -12.45 -4.06
C LYS A 91 8.14 -12.12 -3.56
N VAL A 92 7.35 -11.44 -4.40
CA VAL A 92 5.97 -11.03 -4.08
C VAL A 92 5.07 -12.24 -3.84
N LYS A 93 5.32 -13.35 -4.55
CA LYS A 93 4.60 -14.61 -4.35
C LYS A 93 4.78 -15.14 -2.92
N ASP A 94 6.03 -15.18 -2.44
CA ASP A 94 6.34 -15.64 -1.08
C ASP A 94 5.73 -14.69 -0.04
N ALA A 95 5.78 -13.38 -0.29
CA ALA A 95 5.15 -12.38 0.57
C ALA A 95 3.64 -12.63 0.71
N ASN A 96 2.94 -12.89 -0.40
CA ASN A 96 1.51 -13.22 -0.37
C ASN A 96 1.25 -14.50 0.43
N THR A 97 2.07 -15.54 0.24
CA THR A 97 1.94 -16.79 1.02
C THR A 97 2.15 -16.57 2.51
N PHE A 98 3.11 -15.73 2.92
CA PHE A 98 3.31 -15.42 4.34
C PHE A 98 2.14 -14.64 4.95
N VAL A 99 1.51 -13.76 4.16
CA VAL A 99 0.31 -13.04 4.58
C VAL A 99 -0.86 -14.01 4.73
N GLU A 100 -1.11 -14.87 3.75
CA GLU A 100 -2.19 -15.89 3.81
C GLU A 100 -2.04 -16.85 4.99
N GLN A 101 -0.80 -17.20 5.35
CA GLN A 101 -0.48 -18.01 6.53
C GLN A 101 -0.64 -17.27 7.86
N GLY A 102 -0.89 -15.96 7.85
CA GLY A 102 -1.08 -15.15 9.04
C GLY A 102 0.22 -14.81 9.79
N HIS A 103 1.37 -14.81 9.10
CA HIS A 103 2.65 -14.46 9.73
C HIS A 103 2.89 -12.96 9.87
N VAL A 104 2.06 -12.14 9.23
CA VAL A 104 2.26 -10.70 9.08
C VAL A 104 1.17 -9.93 9.83
N ARG A 105 1.56 -8.89 10.55
CA ARG A 105 0.65 -7.95 11.20
C ARG A 105 0.95 -6.51 10.79
N VAL A 106 -0.08 -5.67 10.86
CA VAL A 106 0.05 -4.22 10.73
C VAL A 106 -0.43 -3.61 12.04
N GLY A 107 0.50 -3.06 12.81
CA GLY A 107 0.22 -2.67 14.20
C GLY A 107 -0.17 -3.90 15.03
N PRO A 108 -1.28 -3.86 15.79
CA PRO A 108 -1.72 -4.99 16.61
C PRO A 108 -2.44 -6.09 15.81
N ASN A 109 -2.93 -5.79 14.60
CA ASN A 109 -3.85 -6.66 13.88
C ASN A 109 -3.12 -7.57 12.88
N VAL A 110 -3.39 -8.87 12.95
CA VAL A 110 -2.90 -9.85 11.97
C VAL A 110 -3.67 -9.68 10.67
N ILE A 111 -2.95 -9.63 9.54
CA ILE A 111 -3.53 -9.47 8.22
C ILE A 111 -3.38 -10.77 7.45
N THR A 112 -4.51 -11.29 6.93
CA THR A 112 -4.55 -12.53 6.14
C THR A 112 -4.87 -12.30 4.66
N ASP A 113 -5.33 -11.11 4.28
CA ASP A 113 -5.69 -10.77 2.91
C ASP A 113 -4.52 -10.12 2.13
N PRO A 114 -4.00 -10.75 1.06
CA PRO A 114 -2.96 -10.17 0.19
C PRO A 114 -3.41 -8.91 -0.57
N ALA A 115 -4.72 -8.63 -0.63
CA ALA A 115 -5.28 -7.43 -1.23
C ALA A 115 -5.27 -6.20 -0.31
N TYR A 116 -4.85 -6.37 0.95
CA TYR A 116 -4.73 -5.28 1.90
C TYR A 116 -3.81 -4.17 1.39
N LEU A 117 -4.32 -2.94 1.33
CA LEU A 117 -3.57 -1.76 0.91
C LEU A 117 -2.97 -1.05 2.12
N ILE A 118 -1.65 -0.90 2.11
CA ILE A 118 -0.91 -0.23 3.18
C ILE A 118 -0.75 1.24 2.83
N THR A 119 -1.16 2.14 3.72
CA THR A 119 -0.91 3.60 3.60
C THR A 119 0.52 3.93 4.05
N ARG A 120 1.03 5.13 3.75
CA ARG A 120 2.41 5.48 4.12
C ARG A 120 2.64 5.37 5.63
N ASN A 121 1.69 5.87 6.42
CA ASN A 121 1.80 5.88 7.87
C ASN A 121 1.72 4.47 8.48
N LEU A 122 1.01 3.54 7.83
CA LEU A 122 0.89 2.15 8.29
C LEU A 122 2.10 1.28 7.91
N GLU A 123 2.93 1.75 6.98
CA GLU A 123 4.10 1.01 6.49
C GLU A 123 5.12 0.74 7.60
N ASP A 124 5.29 1.69 8.53
CA ASP A 124 6.21 1.57 9.66
C ASP A 124 5.77 0.51 10.69
N TYR A 125 4.48 0.18 10.72
CA TYR A 125 3.92 -0.80 11.64
C TYR A 125 3.79 -2.21 11.01
N LEU A 126 4.25 -2.39 9.77
CA LEU A 126 4.26 -3.67 9.10
C LEU A 126 5.38 -4.56 9.67
N THR A 127 5.01 -5.58 10.44
CA THR A 127 5.96 -6.45 11.13
C THR A 127 5.51 -7.90 11.11
N TRP A 128 6.40 -8.82 11.49
CA TRP A 128 6.03 -10.20 11.75
C TRP A 128 5.22 -10.30 13.04
N VAL A 129 4.29 -11.25 13.09
CA VAL A 129 3.65 -11.67 14.34
C VAL A 129 4.70 -12.21 15.30
N ASP A 130 4.52 -11.99 16.59
CA ASP A 130 5.53 -12.35 17.60
C ASP A 130 5.79 -13.85 17.69
N SER A 131 4.73 -14.66 17.59
CA SER A 131 4.79 -16.13 17.52
C SER A 131 5.18 -16.70 16.14
N SER A 132 5.55 -15.85 15.18
CA SER A 132 5.89 -16.30 13.82
C SER A 132 7.20 -17.07 13.81
N LYS A 133 7.16 -18.29 13.25
CA LYS A 133 8.38 -19.09 12.98
C LYS A 133 9.38 -18.36 12.10
N ILE A 134 8.92 -17.49 11.20
CA ILE A 134 9.78 -16.67 10.34
C ILE A 134 10.57 -15.66 11.19
N LYS A 135 9.90 -14.99 12.15
CA LYS A 135 10.55 -14.06 13.09
C LYS A 135 11.60 -14.79 13.91
N HIS A 136 11.24 -15.95 14.47
CA HIS A 136 12.16 -16.79 15.22
C HIS A 136 13.39 -17.19 14.40
N ASN A 137 13.22 -17.66 13.17
CA ASN A 137 14.34 -18.03 12.30
C ASN A 137 15.27 -16.84 11.98
N VAL A 138 14.70 -15.65 11.76
CA VAL A 138 15.46 -14.42 11.51
C VAL A 138 16.26 -14.01 12.75
N LEU A 139 15.67 -14.09 13.95
CA LEU A 139 16.36 -13.81 15.21
C LEU A 139 17.44 -14.85 15.50
N LYS A 140 17.18 -16.13 15.20
CA LYS A 140 18.15 -17.22 15.32
C LYS A 140 19.39 -16.94 14.49
N TYR A 141 19.18 -16.61 13.22
CA TYR A 141 20.26 -16.28 12.30
C TYR A 141 21.10 -15.08 12.78
N LYS A 142 20.47 -14.13 13.48
CA LYS A 142 21.14 -12.97 14.06
C LYS A 142 21.75 -13.23 15.45
N ASN A 143 21.62 -14.44 16.01
CA ASN A 143 21.98 -14.77 17.39
C ASN A 143 21.33 -13.83 18.42
N LYS A 144 20.08 -13.42 18.19
CA LYS A 144 19.30 -12.51 19.04
C LYS A 144 17.98 -13.15 19.50
N ILE A 145 17.96 -14.47 19.64
CA ILE A 145 16.82 -15.12 20.27
C ILE A 145 16.91 -14.88 21.77
N ASP A 146 15.82 -14.38 22.32
CA ASP A 146 15.56 -14.39 23.75
C ASP A 146 14.34 -15.28 23.97
N ASP A 147 14.54 -16.39 24.70
CA ASP A 147 13.49 -17.39 24.95
C ASP A 147 12.43 -16.89 25.95
N TYR A 148 12.66 -15.76 26.63
CA TYR A 148 11.71 -15.16 27.58
C TYR A 148 10.47 -14.58 26.88
N ASP A 149 10.65 -13.95 25.71
CA ASP A 149 9.58 -13.27 24.96
C ASP A 149 8.75 -14.23 24.07
N LEU A 150 9.03 -15.54 24.12
CA LEU A 150 8.40 -16.59 23.30
C LEU A 150 7.23 -17.32 24.00
N ALA A 151 6.90 -16.94 25.24
CA ALA A 151 5.82 -17.50 26.04
C ALA A 151 4.44 -16.90 25.74
#